data_AF-A0A843EFP4-F1
#
_entry.id   AF-A0A843EFP4-F1
#
_cell.length_a   1.000
_cell.length_b   1.000
_cell.length_c   1.000
_cell.angle_alpha   90.00
_cell.angle_beta   90.00
_cell.angle_gamma   90.00
#
_symmetry.space_group_name_H-M   'P 1'
#
loop_
_entity.id
_entity.type
_entity.pdbx_description
1 polymer ?
#
loop_
_entity_poly.entity_id
_entity_poly.type
_entity_poly.pdbx_seq_one_letter_code
_entity_poly.pdbx_strand_id
1 'polypeptide(L)'
;MTKKDISCGGSHKGAKFAHITKVHPCYNEKLHDKVGRVHVPIAPKCNIGCNFCIRSINTEEDRPGVAGSIMDADAAVEHVLKVTEDSAITVVGVAGPGDSLANEATFEFFEKINEVKPDLIKCMSTNGLLLPKYAERIAELGVNTVTVTVNAVDPEILKEINGFIVYEGKAYKGLEAAEILSRNQLEGIKKIT
;
A
#
# COMPACT_ATOMS: atom_id res chain seq x y z
N MET A 1 -1.14 -15.60 43.16
CA MET A 1 -0.85 -14.58 42.14
C MET A 1 0.61 -14.20 42.24
N THR A 2 1.46 -14.63 41.31
CA THR A 2 2.69 -13.91 40.97
C THR A 2 3.21 -14.40 39.63
N LYS A 3 3.28 -13.44 38.71
CA LYS A 3 3.73 -13.41 37.33
C LYS A 3 4.77 -14.48 36.95
N LYS A 4 4.45 -15.28 35.94
CA LYS A 4 5.46 -15.94 35.09
C LYS A 4 5.96 -14.89 34.10
N ASP A 5 7.26 -14.63 34.14
CA ASP A 5 7.97 -13.83 33.17
C ASP A 5 7.87 -14.48 31.78
N ILE A 6 7.18 -13.80 30.86
CA ILE A 6 7.23 -14.11 29.44
C ILE A 6 8.47 -13.40 28.90
N SER A 7 9.58 -14.13 28.82
CA SER A 7 10.78 -13.66 28.14
C SER A 7 10.51 -13.60 26.63
N CYS A 8 10.28 -12.40 26.10
CA CYS A 8 10.21 -12.19 24.66
C CYS A 8 11.64 -12.21 24.10
N GLY A 9 12.10 -13.39 23.69
CA GLY A 9 13.34 -13.57 22.94
C GLY A 9 13.16 -13.04 21.51
N GLY A 10 13.32 -11.74 21.32
CA GLY A 10 13.32 -11.10 20.01
C GLY A 10 14.75 -10.93 19.49
N SER A 11 15.21 -11.82 18.61
CA SER A 11 16.44 -11.60 17.84
C SER A 11 16.32 -10.28 17.07
N HIS A 12 17.34 -9.43 17.13
CA HIS A 12 17.43 -8.11 16.47
C HIS A 12 17.05 -8.14 14.97
N LYS A 13 15.76 -7.94 14.64
CA LYS A 13 15.27 -7.78 13.25
C LYS A 13 15.51 -6.36 12.67
N GLY A 14 15.95 -5.40 13.48
CA GLY A 14 16.11 -4.00 13.07
C GLY A 14 17.22 -3.74 12.04
N ALA A 15 18.17 -4.67 11.84
CA ALA A 15 19.28 -4.47 10.91
C ALA A 15 18.92 -4.67 9.43
N LYS A 16 17.95 -5.56 9.11
CA LYS A 16 17.62 -5.95 7.72
C LYS A 16 17.06 -4.79 6.89
N PHE A 17 16.37 -3.84 7.54
CA PHE A 17 15.68 -2.72 6.88
C PHE A 17 16.24 -1.34 7.27
N ALA A 18 17.35 -1.28 8.00
CA ALA A 18 17.88 -0.03 8.53
C ALA A 18 18.25 0.99 7.44
N HIS A 19 18.54 0.54 6.22
CA HIS A 19 18.83 1.43 5.10
C HIS A 19 17.55 2.16 4.66
N ILE A 20 16.44 1.44 4.44
CA ILE A 20 15.18 2.01 3.92
C ILE A 20 14.45 2.85 4.98
N THR A 21 14.43 2.41 6.24
CA THR A 21 13.77 3.14 7.32
C THR A 21 14.48 4.43 7.67
N LYS A 22 15.77 4.58 7.31
CA LYS A 22 16.52 5.83 7.53
C LYS A 22 16.26 6.88 6.47
N VAL A 23 15.93 6.49 5.23
CA VAL A 23 15.84 7.40 4.06
C VAL A 23 14.40 7.72 3.65
N HIS A 24 13.42 6.95 4.11
CA HIS A 24 12.02 7.12 3.72
C HIS A 24 11.25 8.02 4.72
N PRO A 25 10.61 9.12 4.28
CA PRO A 25 9.99 10.12 5.17
C PRO A 25 8.84 9.55 6.02
N CYS A 26 8.10 8.54 5.53
CA CYS A 26 7.06 7.86 6.32
C CYS A 26 7.57 7.05 7.53
N TYR A 27 8.86 6.69 7.59
CA TYR A 27 9.42 5.86 8.67
C TYR A 27 10.47 6.61 9.52
N ASN A 28 10.88 7.81 9.11
CA ASN A 28 11.86 8.63 9.82
C ASN A 28 11.35 10.05 10.01
N GLU A 29 10.91 10.36 11.22
CA GLU A 29 10.44 11.69 11.64
C GLU A 29 11.43 12.81 11.29
N LYS A 30 12.74 12.55 11.39
CA LYS A 30 13.79 13.55 11.11
C LYS A 30 13.91 13.92 9.63
N LEU A 31 13.33 13.11 8.74
CA LEU A 31 13.32 13.31 7.29
C LEU A 31 11.97 13.77 6.75
N HIS A 32 10.90 13.68 7.55
CA HIS A 32 9.54 13.98 7.11
C HIS A 32 9.43 15.37 6.46
N ASP A 33 10.17 16.35 6.97
CA ASP A 33 10.15 17.73 6.48
C ASP A 33 11.35 18.07 5.56
N LYS A 34 12.16 17.08 5.18
CA LYS A 34 13.42 17.28 4.41
C LYS A 34 13.42 16.60 3.05
N VAL A 35 12.68 15.51 2.90
CA VAL A 35 12.54 14.79 1.63
C VAL A 35 11.07 14.56 1.34
N GLY A 36 10.69 14.81 0.10
CA GLY A 36 9.32 14.65 -0.36
C GLY A 36 9.03 13.24 -0.86
N ARG A 37 7.74 12.95 -0.94
CA ARG A 37 7.17 11.79 -1.61
C ARG A 37 6.11 12.27 -2.60
N VAL A 38 5.98 11.57 -3.72
CA VAL A 38 4.89 11.80 -4.68
C VAL A 38 3.95 10.60 -4.68
N HIS A 39 2.65 10.86 -4.63
CA HIS A 39 1.62 9.85 -4.86
C HIS A 39 1.03 10.03 -6.25
N VAL A 40 0.97 8.96 -7.04
CA VAL A 40 0.37 8.97 -8.38
C VAL A 40 -1.04 8.34 -8.33
N PRO A 41 -2.11 9.06 -8.70
CA PRO A 41 -3.48 8.58 -8.59
C PRO A 41 -3.87 7.69 -9.79
N ILE A 42 -3.25 6.52 -9.89
CA ILE A 42 -3.42 5.57 -11.02
C ILE A 42 -4.26 4.35 -10.66
N ALA A 43 -4.70 4.22 -9.41
CA ALA A 43 -5.39 3.04 -8.90
C ALA A 43 -6.85 3.34 -8.52
N PRO A 44 -7.77 3.66 -9.45
CA PRO A 44 -9.13 4.06 -9.12
C PRO A 44 -10.02 2.90 -8.62
N LYS A 45 -9.79 1.65 -9.05
CA LYS A 45 -10.61 0.50 -8.65
C LYS A 45 -10.23 0.03 -7.26
N CYS A 46 -11.21 -0.47 -6.51
CA CYS A 46 -10.99 -1.15 -5.23
C CYS A 46 -11.86 -2.42 -5.23
N ASN A 47 -11.34 -3.46 -4.60
CA ASN A 47 -11.93 -4.79 -4.50
C ASN A 47 -12.50 -5.08 -3.10
N ILE A 48 -12.53 -4.08 -2.20
CA ILE A 48 -13.23 -4.15 -0.92
C ILE A 48 -14.09 -2.89 -0.72
N GLY A 49 -15.09 -2.99 0.14
CA GLY A 49 -15.91 -1.87 0.58
C GLY A 49 -15.82 -1.67 2.08
N CYS A 50 -14.90 -0.82 2.54
CA CYS A 50 -14.83 -0.41 3.94
C CYS A 50 -16.02 0.51 4.28
N ASN A 51 -16.67 0.29 5.43
CA ASN A 51 -17.86 1.04 5.83
C ASN A 51 -17.59 2.54 6.07
N PHE A 52 -16.33 2.92 6.30
CA PHE A 52 -15.89 4.30 6.51
C PHE A 52 -15.35 4.97 5.23
N CYS A 53 -15.28 4.26 4.11
CA CYS A 53 -14.62 4.74 2.90
C CYS A 53 -15.62 5.38 1.93
N ILE A 54 -15.39 6.65 1.61
CA ILE A 54 -16.04 7.35 0.50
C ILE A 54 -14.92 7.78 -0.45
N ARG A 55 -14.91 7.24 -1.67
CA ARG A 55 -13.94 7.66 -2.69
C ARG A 55 -14.54 8.76 -3.54
N SER A 56 -13.77 9.80 -3.81
CA SER A 56 -14.20 10.93 -4.64
C SER A 56 -13.05 11.45 -5.48
N ILE A 57 -13.39 12.09 -6.62
CA ILE A 57 -12.42 12.78 -7.46
C ILE A 57 -12.78 14.26 -7.43
N ASN A 58 -12.00 15.05 -6.71
CA ASN A 58 -12.15 16.50 -6.60
C ASN A 58 -10.86 17.11 -5.99
N THR A 59 -10.77 18.42 -6.04
CA THR A 59 -9.64 19.21 -5.53
C THR A 59 -9.98 19.98 -4.24
N GLU A 60 -11.15 19.74 -3.66
CA GLU A 60 -11.69 20.50 -2.52
C GLU A 60 -11.44 19.79 -1.18
N GLU A 61 -11.40 18.47 -1.19
CA GLU A 61 -11.22 17.64 -0.01
C GLU A 61 -9.77 17.12 0.10
N ASP A 62 -9.17 17.26 1.28
CA ASP A 62 -7.89 16.64 1.62
C ASP A 62 -8.11 15.52 2.65
N ARG A 63 -8.37 14.30 2.16
CA ARG A 63 -8.57 13.10 2.99
C ARG A 63 -8.26 11.82 2.19
N PRO A 64 -8.05 10.67 2.86
CA PRO A 64 -7.81 9.40 2.16
C PRO A 64 -8.92 9.02 1.18
N GLY A 65 -8.51 8.44 0.04
CA GLY A 65 -9.44 8.01 -1.02
C GLY A 65 -9.95 9.14 -1.92
N VAL A 66 -9.43 10.37 -1.76
CA VAL A 66 -9.68 11.49 -2.68
C VAL A 66 -8.46 11.68 -3.60
N ALA A 67 -8.72 11.93 -4.87
CA ALA A 67 -7.70 12.36 -5.82
C ALA A 67 -8.20 13.55 -6.65
N GLY A 68 -7.33 14.50 -6.99
CA GLY A 68 -7.68 15.63 -7.85
C GLY A 68 -8.01 15.21 -9.29
N SER A 69 -7.36 14.15 -9.77
CA SER A 69 -7.60 13.52 -11.06
C SER A 69 -7.12 12.07 -11.03
N ILE A 70 -7.47 11.29 -12.06
CA ILE A 70 -6.88 9.97 -12.32
C ILE A 70 -5.90 10.10 -13.47
N MET A 71 -4.76 9.43 -13.34
CA MET A 71 -3.74 9.33 -14.38
C MET A 71 -3.69 7.90 -14.92
N ASP A 72 -3.26 7.72 -16.16
CA ASP A 72 -2.75 6.44 -16.63
C ASP A 72 -1.27 6.27 -16.24
N ALA A 73 -0.69 5.10 -16.52
CA ALA A 73 0.67 4.79 -16.14
C ALA A 73 1.70 5.71 -16.84
N ASP A 74 1.49 6.06 -18.11
CA ASP A 74 2.42 6.90 -18.88
C ASP A 74 2.43 8.33 -18.37
N ALA A 75 1.25 8.93 -18.19
CA ALA A 75 1.10 10.26 -17.61
C ALA A 75 1.67 10.33 -16.19
N ALA A 76 1.54 9.25 -15.40
CA ALA A 76 2.14 9.18 -14.07
C ALA A 76 3.68 9.15 -14.12
N VAL A 77 4.28 8.43 -15.08
CA VAL A 77 5.74 8.44 -15.28
C VAL A 77 6.21 9.85 -15.65
N GLU A 78 5.57 10.49 -16.64
CA GLU A 78 5.90 11.86 -17.05
C GLU A 78 5.77 12.85 -15.89
N HIS A 79 4.72 12.71 -15.08
CA HIS A 79 4.51 13.53 -13.90
C HIS A 79 5.65 13.36 -12.89
N VAL A 80 6.06 12.11 -12.60
CA VAL A 80 7.17 11.83 -11.67
C VAL A 80 8.48 12.38 -12.19
N LEU A 81 8.77 12.24 -13.49
CA LEU A 81 9.97 12.82 -14.10
C LEU A 81 10.01 14.34 -13.86
N LYS A 82 8.93 15.04 -14.20
CA LYS A 82 8.83 16.49 -14.03
C LYS A 82 8.99 16.95 -12.58
N VAL A 83 8.30 16.33 -11.63
CA VAL A 83 8.37 16.77 -10.22
C VAL A 83 9.72 16.43 -9.57
N THR A 84 10.47 15.47 -10.10
CA THR A 84 11.78 15.10 -9.56
C THR A 84 12.93 15.95 -10.09
N GLU A 85 12.71 16.81 -11.10
CA GLU A 85 13.74 17.73 -11.62
C GLU A 85 14.03 18.87 -10.63
N ASP A 86 12.98 19.45 -10.05
CA ASP A 86 13.07 20.69 -9.26
C ASP A 86 12.83 20.47 -7.76
N SER A 87 12.59 19.24 -7.30
CA SER A 87 12.24 18.94 -5.92
C SER A 87 13.01 17.75 -5.36
N ALA A 88 13.29 17.80 -4.06
CA ALA A 88 13.94 16.72 -3.31
C ALA A 88 12.95 15.56 -3.05
N ILE A 89 12.45 14.93 -4.11
CA ILE A 89 11.59 13.75 -4.04
C ILE A 89 12.47 12.49 -4.05
N THR A 90 12.30 11.65 -3.03
CA THR A 90 13.06 10.39 -2.90
C THR A 90 12.16 9.15 -3.00
N VAL A 91 10.85 9.34 -2.82
CA VAL A 91 9.86 8.26 -2.79
C VAL A 91 8.76 8.52 -3.81
N VAL A 92 8.40 7.48 -4.55
CA VAL A 92 7.25 7.45 -5.44
C VAL A 92 6.28 6.35 -5.00
N GLY A 93 5.01 6.69 -4.89
CA GLY A 93 4.00 5.83 -4.28
C GLY A 93 2.72 5.68 -5.08
N VAL A 94 2.19 4.45 -5.14
CA VAL A 94 0.80 4.20 -5.56
C VAL A 94 -0.04 3.93 -4.32
N ALA A 95 -1.00 4.82 -4.05
CA ALA A 95 -1.76 4.81 -2.79
C ALA A 95 -3.27 4.89 -2.95
N GLY A 96 -3.79 4.90 -4.19
CA GLY A 96 -5.22 4.92 -4.47
C GLY A 96 -5.57 5.77 -5.68
N PRO A 97 -6.80 6.29 -5.75
CA PRO A 97 -7.81 6.40 -4.67
C PRO A 97 -8.50 5.10 -4.24
N GLY A 98 -8.36 4.01 -5.00
CA GLY A 98 -8.78 2.65 -4.65
C GLY A 98 -7.65 1.80 -4.06
N ASP A 99 -7.54 0.54 -4.50
CA ASP A 99 -6.50 -0.39 -4.06
C ASP A 99 -5.46 -0.61 -5.15
N SER A 100 -4.17 -0.46 -4.82
CA SER A 100 -3.09 -0.54 -5.81
C SER A 100 -3.06 -1.88 -6.54
N LEU A 101 -3.30 -3.00 -5.85
CA LEU A 101 -3.25 -4.35 -6.44
C LEU A 101 -4.50 -4.71 -7.26
N ALA A 102 -5.55 -3.88 -7.22
CA ALA A 102 -6.76 -4.06 -8.01
C ALA A 102 -6.70 -3.36 -9.38
N ASN A 103 -5.56 -2.78 -9.76
CA ASN A 103 -5.40 -1.97 -10.97
C ASN A 103 -4.11 -2.35 -11.71
N GLU A 104 -4.23 -2.78 -12.96
CA GLU A 104 -3.07 -3.16 -13.80
C GLU A 104 -2.11 -1.98 -14.04
N ALA A 105 -2.65 -0.76 -14.14
CA ALA A 105 -1.86 0.47 -14.28
C ALA A 105 -0.81 0.65 -13.17
N THR A 106 -1.04 0.10 -11.97
CA THR A 106 -0.06 0.07 -10.89
C THR A 106 1.19 -0.71 -11.28
N PHE A 107 1.01 -1.89 -11.88
CA PHE A 107 2.14 -2.75 -12.27
C PHE A 107 2.87 -2.14 -13.46
N GLU A 108 2.14 -1.71 -14.49
CA GLU A 108 2.71 -1.02 -15.66
C GLU A 108 3.53 0.21 -15.26
N PHE A 109 3.03 1.00 -14.30
CA PHE A 109 3.74 2.15 -13.78
C PHE A 109 5.06 1.76 -13.10
N PHE A 110 5.06 0.74 -12.25
CA PHE A 110 6.29 0.31 -11.57
C PHE A 110 7.31 -0.28 -12.55
N GLU A 111 6.88 -0.98 -13.59
CA GLU A 111 7.76 -1.45 -14.67
C GLU A 111 8.48 -0.27 -15.32
N LYS A 112 7.70 0.71 -15.82
CA LYS A 112 8.22 1.87 -16.53
C LYS A 112 9.09 2.76 -15.65
N ILE A 113 8.66 3.06 -14.42
CA ILE A 113 9.44 3.96 -13.54
C ILE A 113 10.77 3.32 -13.11
N ASN A 114 10.83 1.99 -13.03
CA ASN A 114 12.06 1.28 -12.71
C ASN A 114 13.11 1.40 -13.82
N GLU A 115 12.68 1.50 -15.08
CA GLU A 115 13.58 1.70 -16.23
C GLU A 115 14.15 3.12 -16.27
N VAL A 116 13.34 4.14 -15.95
CA VAL A 116 13.73 5.55 -16.13
C VAL A 116 14.28 6.23 -14.88
N LYS A 117 13.85 5.80 -13.68
CA LYS A 117 14.26 6.35 -12.37
C LYS A 117 14.48 5.22 -11.35
N PRO A 118 15.45 4.32 -11.58
CA PRO A 118 15.70 3.17 -10.70
C PRO A 118 16.03 3.58 -9.26
N ASP A 119 16.64 4.76 -9.06
CA ASP A 119 17.08 5.30 -7.77
C ASP A 119 15.94 5.74 -6.84
N LEU A 120 14.72 5.93 -7.37
CA LEU A 120 13.57 6.28 -6.53
C LEU A 120 13.14 5.09 -5.70
N ILE A 121 12.82 5.37 -4.43
CA ILE A 121 12.20 4.39 -3.54
C ILE A 121 10.75 4.21 -3.97
N LYS A 122 10.38 3.00 -4.36
CA LYS A 122 9.03 2.64 -4.79
C LYS A 122 8.24 2.16 -3.58
N CYS A 123 7.11 2.78 -3.31
CA CYS A 123 6.21 2.38 -2.24
C CYS A 123 4.79 2.12 -2.74
N MET A 124 4.04 1.29 -2.03
CA MET A 124 2.61 1.14 -2.32
C MET A 124 1.78 0.91 -1.06
N SER A 125 0.51 1.32 -1.12
CA SER A 125 -0.50 0.95 -0.13
C SER A 125 -1.47 -0.07 -0.73
N THR A 126 -1.85 -1.07 0.05
CA THR A 126 -2.88 -2.03 -0.34
C THR A 126 -3.75 -2.44 0.85
N ASN A 127 -4.99 -2.82 0.59
CA ASN A 127 -5.84 -3.49 1.54
C ASN A 127 -5.44 -4.95 1.81
N GLY A 128 -4.57 -5.54 0.98
CA GLY A 128 -4.01 -6.87 1.20
C GLY A 128 -4.82 -8.04 0.66
N LEU A 129 -6.02 -7.84 0.12
CA LEU A 129 -6.86 -8.93 -0.40
C LEU A 129 -6.18 -9.73 -1.51
N LEU A 130 -5.43 -9.06 -2.40
CA LEU A 130 -4.71 -9.67 -3.52
C LEU A 130 -3.22 -9.84 -3.26
N LEU A 131 -2.75 -9.51 -2.05
CA LEU A 131 -1.33 -9.56 -1.73
C LEU A 131 -0.71 -10.96 -1.86
N PRO A 132 -1.36 -12.07 -1.44
CA PRO A 132 -0.80 -13.40 -1.65
C PRO A 132 -0.59 -13.77 -3.11
N LYS A 133 -1.41 -13.23 -4.01
CA LYS A 133 -1.38 -13.48 -5.46
C LYS A 133 -0.23 -12.72 -6.12
N TYR A 134 0.01 -11.48 -5.71
CA TYR A 134 0.98 -10.59 -6.36
C TYR A 134 2.29 -10.43 -5.58
N ALA A 135 2.51 -11.13 -4.47
CA ALA A 135 3.71 -11.01 -3.65
C ALA A 135 5.03 -11.12 -4.46
N GLU A 136 5.14 -12.14 -5.32
CA GLU A 136 6.31 -12.33 -6.18
C GLU A 136 6.44 -11.20 -7.21
N ARG A 137 5.32 -10.82 -7.85
CA ARG A 137 5.30 -9.72 -8.83
C ARG A 137 5.73 -8.40 -8.22
N ILE A 138 5.30 -8.09 -6.99
CA ILE A 138 5.70 -6.88 -6.27
C ILE A 138 7.22 -6.85 -6.05
N ALA A 139 7.82 -8.00 -5.73
CA ALA A 139 9.26 -8.12 -5.55
C ALA A 139 10.02 -7.96 -6.88
N GLU A 140 9.53 -8.56 -7.96
CA GLU A 140 10.10 -8.40 -9.32
C GLU A 140 10.09 -6.94 -9.79
N LEU A 141 9.04 -6.20 -9.44
CA LEU A 141 8.90 -4.77 -9.75
C LEU A 141 9.80 -3.86 -8.91
N GLY A 142 10.56 -4.43 -7.95
CA GLY A 142 11.47 -3.67 -7.11
C GLY A 142 10.77 -2.71 -6.15
N VAL A 143 9.52 -3.00 -5.76
CA VAL A 143 8.81 -2.20 -4.74
C VAL A 143 9.51 -2.38 -3.39
N ASN A 144 9.99 -1.27 -2.81
CA ASN A 144 10.81 -1.29 -1.61
C ASN A 144 9.98 -1.38 -0.32
N THR A 145 8.81 -0.73 -0.30
CA THR A 145 7.96 -0.67 0.89
C THR A 145 6.50 -0.88 0.53
N VAL A 146 5.83 -1.76 1.26
CA VAL A 146 4.41 -2.06 1.10
C VAL A 146 3.70 -1.82 2.42
N THR A 147 2.73 -0.92 2.44
CA THR A 147 1.83 -0.72 3.56
C THR A 147 0.57 -1.54 3.34
N VAL A 148 0.23 -2.41 4.29
CA VAL A 148 -1.00 -3.21 4.26
C VAL A 148 -1.96 -2.71 5.32
N THR A 149 -3.15 -2.28 4.90
CA THR A 149 -4.20 -1.81 5.83
C THR A 149 -4.92 -3.00 6.44
N VAL A 150 -4.60 -3.33 7.69
CA VAL A 150 -5.27 -4.37 8.49
C VAL A 150 -6.01 -3.72 9.65
N ASN A 151 -7.33 -3.56 9.50
CA ASN A 151 -8.15 -2.90 10.53
C ASN A 151 -8.54 -3.83 11.68
N ALA A 152 -8.58 -5.15 11.44
CA ALA A 152 -8.81 -6.17 12.45
C ALA A 152 -8.25 -7.52 11.96
N VAL A 153 -7.69 -8.31 12.87
CA VAL A 153 -7.24 -9.69 12.59
C VAL A 153 -8.32 -10.73 12.87
N ASP A 154 -9.25 -10.42 13.77
CA ASP A 154 -10.41 -11.24 14.08
C ASP A 154 -11.51 -11.00 13.04
N PRO A 155 -11.94 -12.04 12.28
CA PRO A 155 -13.02 -11.92 11.30
C PRO A 155 -14.35 -11.42 11.88
N GLU A 156 -14.65 -11.74 13.15
CA GLU A 156 -15.88 -11.28 13.82
C GLU A 156 -15.90 -9.77 14.00
N ILE A 157 -14.73 -9.14 14.19
CA ILE A 157 -14.58 -7.69 14.26
C ILE A 157 -14.52 -7.11 12.83
N LEU A 158 -13.76 -7.74 11.95
CA LEU A 158 -13.52 -7.22 10.59
C LEU A 158 -14.81 -7.12 9.76
N LYS A 159 -15.78 -8.02 9.96
CA LYS A 159 -17.08 -7.98 9.26
C LYS A 159 -17.88 -6.69 9.54
N GLU A 160 -17.69 -6.08 10.71
CA GLU A 160 -18.35 -4.83 11.10
C GLU A 160 -17.66 -3.60 10.47
N ILE A 161 -16.40 -3.74 10.05
CA ILE A 161 -15.59 -2.68 9.46
C ILE A 161 -15.65 -2.71 7.93
N ASN A 162 -15.68 -3.91 7.34
CA ASN A 162 -15.66 -4.13 5.90
C ASN A 162 -16.98 -4.74 5.41
N GLY A 163 -17.79 -3.94 4.71
CA GLY A 163 -19.13 -4.33 4.26
C GLY A 163 -19.15 -5.39 3.14
N PHE A 164 -18.16 -5.41 2.25
CA PHE A 164 -18.04 -6.45 1.21
C PHE A 164 -16.61 -6.60 0.67
N ILE A 165 -16.35 -7.72 0.01
CA ILE A 165 -15.18 -7.89 -0.88
C ILE A 165 -15.63 -8.42 -2.25
N VAL A 166 -14.85 -8.16 -3.27
CA VAL A 166 -14.94 -8.78 -4.59
C VAL A 166 -13.65 -9.56 -4.82
N TYR A 167 -13.74 -10.88 -4.79
CA TYR A 167 -12.60 -11.78 -4.89
C TYR A 167 -12.88 -12.86 -5.93
N GLU A 168 -11.96 -13.06 -6.86
CA GLU A 168 -12.10 -14.06 -7.95
C GLU A 168 -13.42 -13.95 -8.73
N GLY A 169 -13.85 -12.71 -9.01
CA GLY A 169 -15.08 -12.42 -9.76
C GLY A 169 -16.38 -12.59 -8.98
N LYS A 170 -16.32 -12.99 -7.69
CA LYS A 170 -17.48 -13.14 -6.81
C LYS A 170 -17.49 -12.09 -5.70
N ALA A 171 -18.68 -11.58 -5.39
CA ALA A 171 -18.89 -10.71 -4.24
C ALA A 171 -19.20 -11.54 -2.98
N TYR A 172 -18.55 -11.20 -1.87
CA TYR A 172 -18.75 -11.81 -0.55
C TYR A 172 -19.12 -10.73 0.46
N LYS A 173 -19.87 -11.10 1.51
CA LYS A 173 -20.30 -10.21 2.61
C LYS A 173 -20.23 -10.92 3.95
N GLY A 174 -20.34 -10.14 5.04
CA GLY A 174 -20.41 -10.68 6.40
C GLY A 174 -19.14 -11.43 6.80
N LEU A 175 -19.31 -12.46 7.63
CA LEU A 175 -18.20 -13.22 8.19
C LEU A 175 -17.34 -13.90 7.10
N GLU A 176 -17.96 -14.45 6.05
CA GLU A 176 -17.25 -15.10 4.94
C GLU A 176 -16.28 -14.13 4.24
N ALA A 177 -16.72 -12.88 4.00
CA ALA A 177 -15.86 -11.84 3.44
C ALA A 177 -14.69 -11.49 4.37
N ALA A 178 -14.97 -11.38 5.66
CA ALA A 178 -13.98 -11.05 6.67
C ALA A 178 -12.92 -12.16 6.84
N GLU A 179 -13.32 -13.42 6.80
CA GLU A 179 -12.42 -14.58 6.85
C GLU A 179 -11.49 -14.61 5.63
N ILE A 180 -12.03 -14.41 4.42
CA ILE A 180 -11.23 -14.36 3.19
C ILE A 180 -10.23 -13.20 3.25
N LEU A 181 -10.69 -12.01 3.63
CA LEU A 181 -9.86 -10.81 3.69
C LEU A 181 -8.74 -10.96 4.72
N SER A 182 -9.06 -11.34 5.96
CA SER A 182 -8.08 -11.51 7.04
C SER A 182 -7.05 -12.59 6.68
N ARG A 183 -7.50 -13.74 6.13
CA ARG A 183 -6.60 -14.81 5.68
C ARG A 183 -5.63 -14.31 4.60
N ASN A 184 -6.12 -13.63 3.58
CA ASN A 184 -5.27 -13.14 2.50
C ASN A 184 -4.31 -12.03 2.97
N GLN A 185 -4.76 -11.14 3.85
CA GLN A 185 -3.89 -10.12 4.45
C GLN A 185 -2.72 -10.76 5.20
N LEU A 186 -3.00 -11.69 6.11
CA LEU A 186 -1.98 -12.35 6.94
C LEU A 186 -1.05 -13.24 6.11
N GLU A 187 -1.58 -14.01 5.16
CA GLU A 187 -0.77 -14.82 4.25
C GLU A 187 0.13 -13.94 3.37
N GLY A 188 -0.43 -12.84 2.84
CA GLY A 188 0.28 -11.90 1.99
C GLY A 188 1.44 -11.24 2.73
N ILE A 189 1.18 -10.72 3.93
CA ILE A 189 2.21 -10.12 4.80
C ILE A 189 3.35 -11.11 5.07
N LYS A 190 3.01 -12.38 5.37
CA LYS A 190 4.01 -13.42 5.59
C LYS A 190 4.86 -13.70 4.34
N LYS A 191 4.29 -13.61 3.14
CA LYS A 191 5.01 -13.82 1.87
C LYS A 191 5.97 -12.68 1.51
N ILE A 192 5.69 -11.45 1.94
CA ILE A 192 6.48 -10.26 1.58
C ILE A 192 7.49 -9.81 2.67
N THR A 193 7.72 -10.61 3.73
CA THR A 193 8.61 -10.28 4.88
C THR A 193 9.82 -11.22 5.01
#